data_AF-A0A7J8YLD0-F1
#
_entry.id   AF-A0A7J8YLD0-F1
#
_cell.length_a   1.000
_cell.length_b   1.000
_cell.length_c   1.000
_cell.angle_alpha   90.00
_cell.angle_beta   90.00
_cell.angle_gamma   90.00
#
_symmetry.space_group_name_H-M   'P 1'
#
loop_
_entity.id
_entity.type
_entity.pdbx_description
1 polymer ?
#
loop_
_entity_poly.entity_id
_entity_poly.type
_entity_poly.pdbx_seq_one_letter_code
_entity_poly.pdbx_strand_id
1 'polypeptide(L)'
;MMFLMQGIADTMVYLQREGRLLRGEHNLLGEAFLVIASAAGVQQQQEVLAWLLEPLSQQWIQIEWQNNYLSEPLGLVRLCSETAFMWSLFHTITFFEKALKRSGMRKGQSSSTSSSTPHPMASHLSWMLPPLLKLLRAIHSLWSPSVFQVLPGEIKAAMSMSDVERSSLLGVGNPKLSKGALTFIEGSPFDVNKEGYTEPNEADIRNWLKGIRDSGYNVLGLSATIGDPFFKGIDVDSVALALIENIQSMEFRHTRQLVHSVLIPLVKSCPPDMWGVWLEKLLHPLFVHCQQALSCSWFGLLHEGRAKVPDNHGILTGSDLKVEVMEEKLLRDLTREICLLLSTIASPGLNTSLPALEHSGHVARVDMSSIKDLDAFAPSSMVGFLLKHKSLAIPVLQISLEAFTWTDSEAVTKVCSFSASVVLLAILTNNVDLREFVSRDLFPALIQGLALESNAFISADLVNLCREIFIYLCDRDPAPRQILLSLPCITPNDLHAFEEALTKTASPKEQKQHMRSLLLLATGNNLKALAAQKNVNIITNVTARPRGPVNAPGNGIEEGDSVGLAAIL
;
A
#
# COMPACT_ATOMS: atom_id res chain seq x y z
N MET A 1 -31.11 25.39 9.51
CA MET A 1 -29.72 24.91 9.49
C MET A 1 -28.78 26.00 8.96
N MET A 2 -29.01 26.54 7.77
CA MET A 2 -28.22 27.63 7.16
C MET A 2 -28.00 28.86 8.06
N PHE A 3 -29.06 29.40 8.70
CA PHE A 3 -28.93 30.55 9.61
C PHE A 3 -28.05 30.29 10.84
N LEU A 4 -28.05 29.05 11.35
CA LEU A 4 -27.21 28.66 12.48
C LEU A 4 -25.74 28.51 12.05
N MET A 5 -25.51 28.00 10.83
CA MET A 5 -24.17 27.88 10.24
C MET A 5 -23.55 29.26 9.99
N GLN A 6 -24.33 30.22 9.50
CA GLN A 6 -23.87 31.59 9.30
C GLN A 6 -23.41 32.22 10.63
N GLY A 7 -24.20 32.11 11.71
CA GLY A 7 -23.81 32.66 13.01
C GLY A 7 -22.56 32.02 13.62
N ILE A 8 -22.37 30.70 13.43
CA ILE A 8 -21.14 30.01 13.86
C ILE A 8 -19.95 30.45 12.99
N ALA A 9 -20.13 30.58 11.67
CA ALA A 9 -19.10 31.04 10.75
C ALA A 9 -18.65 32.48 11.08
N ASP A 10 -19.59 33.38 11.36
CA ASP A 10 -19.29 34.75 11.77
C ASP A 10 -18.52 34.79 13.11
N THR A 11 -18.88 33.91 14.05
CA THR A 11 -18.17 33.74 15.33
C THR A 11 -16.75 33.22 15.13
N MET A 12 -16.54 32.25 14.23
CA MET A 12 -15.21 31.75 13.88
C MET A 12 -14.33 32.86 13.29
N VAL A 13 -14.86 33.64 12.34
CA VAL A 13 -14.13 34.76 11.73
C VAL A 13 -13.77 35.81 12.79
N TYR A 14 -14.70 36.12 13.70
CA TYR A 14 -14.43 37.03 14.82
C TYR A 14 -13.30 36.50 15.73
N LEU A 15 -13.40 35.25 16.20
CA LEU A 15 -12.39 34.67 17.08
C LEU A 15 -11.02 34.53 16.41
N GLN A 16 -10.99 34.26 15.10
CA GLN A 16 -9.77 34.21 14.32
C GLN A 16 -9.11 35.60 14.21
N ARG A 17 -9.89 36.66 13.98
CA ARG A 17 -9.40 38.04 13.94
C ARG A 17 -8.82 38.49 15.29
N GLU A 18 -9.43 38.05 16.38
CA GLU A 18 -8.96 38.33 17.73
C GLU A 18 -7.75 37.46 18.15
N GLY A 19 -7.27 36.56 17.30
CA GLY A 19 -6.20 35.62 17.64
C GLY A 19 -6.56 34.63 18.74
N ARG A 20 -7.86 34.41 18.97
CA ARG A 20 -8.43 33.57 20.04
C ARG A 20 -8.87 32.18 19.57
N LEU A 21 -8.78 31.92 18.28
CA LEU A 21 -9.05 30.62 17.67
C LEU A 21 -7.78 30.09 17.05
N LEU A 22 -7.30 28.95 17.56
CA LEU A 22 -6.08 28.34 17.07
C LEU A 22 -6.33 27.64 15.74
N ARG A 23 -5.30 27.50 14.91
CA ARG A 23 -5.48 26.99 13.55
C ARG A 23 -5.93 25.52 13.54
N GLY A 24 -5.49 24.73 14.52
CA GLY A 24 -6.01 23.37 14.74
C GLY A 24 -7.50 23.33 15.08
N GLU A 25 -7.97 24.25 15.92
CA GLU A 25 -9.39 24.38 16.30
C GLU A 25 -10.24 24.84 15.11
N HIS A 26 -9.73 25.80 14.34
CA HIS A 26 -10.33 26.24 13.09
C HIS A 26 -10.51 25.05 12.12
N ASN A 27 -9.51 24.16 12.00
CA ASN A 27 -9.60 22.97 11.16
C ASN A 27 -10.64 21.94 11.65
N LEU A 28 -10.88 21.83 12.96
CA LEU A 28 -11.90 20.95 13.52
C LEU A 28 -13.30 21.51 13.25
N LEU A 29 -13.50 22.82 13.47
CA LEU A 29 -14.75 23.48 13.16
C LEU A 29 -15.03 23.42 11.66
N GLY A 30 -14.05 23.77 10.81
CA GLY A 30 -14.19 23.69 9.36
C GLY A 30 -14.54 22.27 8.87
N GLU A 31 -13.99 21.21 9.49
CA GLU A 31 -14.41 19.84 9.18
C GLU A 31 -15.89 19.59 9.51
N ALA A 32 -16.38 20.09 10.65
CA ALA A 32 -17.79 19.99 10.99
C ALA A 32 -18.68 20.69 9.95
N PHE A 33 -18.26 21.87 9.44
CA PHE A 33 -18.95 22.56 8.35
C PHE A 33 -18.97 21.73 7.06
N LEU A 34 -17.85 21.09 6.70
CA LEU A 34 -17.78 20.20 5.53
C LEU A 34 -18.74 19.01 5.66
N VAL A 35 -18.81 18.40 6.84
CA VAL A 35 -19.74 17.29 7.11
C VAL A 35 -21.19 17.75 6.97
N ILE A 36 -21.55 18.91 7.53
CA ILE A 36 -22.91 19.46 7.42
C ILE A 36 -23.23 19.79 5.95
N ALA A 37 -22.30 20.42 5.24
CA ALA A 37 -22.49 20.81 3.84
C ALA A 37 -22.65 19.60 2.92
N SER A 38 -21.93 18.50 3.19
CA SER A 38 -22.06 17.24 2.44
C SER A 38 -23.47 16.62 2.52
N ALA A 39 -24.22 16.93 3.59
CA ALA A 39 -25.60 16.48 3.76
C ALA A 39 -26.64 17.44 3.14
N ALA A 40 -26.25 18.68 2.84
CA ALA A 40 -27.13 19.75 2.36
C ALA A 40 -27.24 19.83 0.82
N GLY A 41 -26.44 19.06 0.08
CA GLY A 41 -26.45 19.00 -1.39
C GLY A 41 -25.22 19.64 -2.04
N VAL A 42 -25.03 19.38 -3.35
CA VAL A 42 -23.79 19.72 -4.09
C VAL A 42 -23.52 21.23 -4.12
N GLN A 43 -24.56 22.06 -4.30
CA GLN A 43 -24.39 23.51 -4.36
C GLN A 43 -23.93 24.09 -3.01
N GLN A 44 -24.59 23.71 -1.91
CA GLN A 44 -24.19 24.17 -0.57
C GLN A 44 -22.78 23.70 -0.22
N GLN A 45 -22.42 22.47 -0.62
CA GLN A 45 -21.08 21.94 -0.46
C GLN A 45 -20.03 22.77 -1.20
N GLN A 46 -20.31 23.19 -2.43
CA GLN A 46 -19.42 24.06 -3.21
C GLN A 46 -19.27 25.45 -2.56
N GLU A 47 -20.37 26.06 -2.10
CA GLU A 47 -20.34 27.37 -1.44
C GLU A 47 -19.52 27.34 -0.14
N VAL A 48 -19.73 26.31 0.70
CA VAL A 48 -18.99 26.14 1.95
C VAL A 48 -17.52 25.85 1.69
N LEU A 49 -17.20 25.03 0.68
CA LEU A 49 -15.82 24.77 0.28
C LEU A 49 -15.13 26.05 -0.22
N ALA A 50 -15.79 26.83 -1.06
CA ALA A 50 -15.26 28.10 -1.54
C ALA A 50 -14.97 29.05 -0.37
N TRP A 51 -15.92 29.21 0.56
CA TRP A 51 -15.73 30.06 1.74
C TRP A 51 -14.56 29.61 2.62
N LEU A 52 -14.41 28.29 2.88
CA LEU A 52 -13.35 27.75 3.73
C LEU A 52 -11.98 27.75 3.04
N LEU A 53 -11.92 27.51 1.73
CA LEU A 53 -10.66 27.35 1.00
C LEU A 53 -10.12 28.66 0.41
N GLU A 54 -10.95 29.66 0.13
CA GLU A 54 -10.51 30.91 -0.51
C GLU A 54 -9.39 31.63 0.28
N PRO A 55 -9.49 31.85 1.62
CA PRO A 55 -8.42 32.48 2.38
C PRO A 55 -7.13 31.64 2.40
N LEU A 56 -7.26 30.31 2.41
CA LEU A 56 -6.13 29.39 2.38
C LEU A 56 -5.45 29.41 1.01
N SER A 57 -6.23 29.43 -0.07
CA SER A 57 -5.74 29.53 -1.45
C SER A 57 -4.86 30.76 -1.63
N GLN A 58 -5.33 31.93 -1.20
CA GLN A 58 -4.60 33.20 -1.33
C GLN A 58 -3.23 33.18 -0.64
N GLN A 59 -3.09 32.49 0.49
CA GLN A 59 -1.80 32.32 1.18
C GLN A 59 -0.96 31.21 0.53
N TRP A 60 -1.58 30.10 0.15
CA TRP A 60 -0.92 28.91 -0.34
C TRP A 60 -0.24 29.13 -1.70
N ILE A 61 -0.87 29.89 -2.60
CA ILE A 61 -0.34 30.12 -3.95
C ILE A 61 0.77 31.17 -4.03
N GLN A 62 1.02 31.91 -2.94
CA GLN A 62 2.07 32.94 -2.91
C GLN A 62 3.43 32.35 -3.29
N ILE A 63 4.09 33.00 -4.25
CA ILE A 63 5.36 32.52 -4.80
C ILE A 63 6.53 32.87 -3.88
N GLU A 64 6.38 33.90 -3.05
CA GLU A 64 7.39 34.44 -2.15
C GLU A 64 7.85 33.37 -1.16
N TRP A 65 6.93 32.75 -0.41
CA TRP A 65 7.31 31.71 0.55
C TRP A 65 7.80 30.44 -0.16
N GLN A 66 7.20 30.07 -1.30
CA GLN A 66 7.67 28.92 -2.07
C GLN A 66 9.12 29.12 -2.51
N ASN A 67 9.46 30.30 -3.03
CA ASN A 67 10.81 30.60 -3.47
C ASN A 67 11.78 30.68 -2.28
N ASN A 68 11.35 31.29 -1.18
CA ASN A 68 12.18 31.47 0.01
C ASN A 68 12.52 30.14 0.71
N TYR A 69 11.60 29.18 0.74
CA TYR A 69 11.77 27.95 1.52
C TYR A 69 11.93 26.67 0.70
N LEU A 70 11.46 26.62 -0.56
CA LEU A 70 11.42 25.39 -1.36
C LEU A 70 12.39 25.38 -2.56
N SER A 71 13.06 26.49 -2.89
CA SER A 71 13.98 26.56 -4.04
C SER A 71 15.31 25.84 -3.80
N GLU A 72 15.72 25.72 -2.54
CA GLU A 72 17.00 25.11 -2.15
C GLU A 72 16.83 24.26 -0.90
N PRO A 73 17.64 23.20 -0.71
CA PRO A 73 17.48 22.30 0.43
C PRO A 73 17.59 22.98 1.81
N LEU A 74 18.45 24.00 1.94
CA LEU A 74 18.59 24.79 3.17
C LEU A 74 17.38 25.71 3.43
N GLY A 75 16.53 25.93 2.44
CA GLY A 75 15.28 26.67 2.61
C GLY A 75 14.33 25.98 3.59
N LEU A 76 14.29 24.64 3.63
CA LEU A 76 13.51 23.89 4.62
C LEU A 76 14.06 24.06 6.03
N VAL A 77 15.39 24.20 6.18
CA VAL A 77 15.99 24.50 7.49
C VAL A 77 15.49 25.85 8.01
N ARG A 78 15.50 26.88 7.14
CA ARG A 78 14.94 28.20 7.48
C ARG A 78 13.46 28.11 7.85
N LEU A 79 12.67 27.33 7.09
CA LEU A 79 11.26 27.12 7.36
C LEU A 79 11.04 26.48 8.75
N CYS A 80 11.84 25.48 9.10
CA CYS A 80 11.76 24.84 10.41
C CYS A 80 12.11 25.80 11.54
N SER A 81 12.95 26.82 11.33
CA SER A 81 13.21 27.87 12.33
C SER A 81 12.04 28.83 12.53
N GLU A 82 11.12 28.93 11.56
CA GLU A 82 9.93 29.78 11.62
C GLU A 82 8.70 28.98 12.09
N THR A 83 8.69 28.59 13.37
CA THR A 83 7.71 27.66 13.97
C THR A 83 6.25 27.97 13.62
N ALA A 84 5.84 29.24 13.71
CA ALA A 84 4.47 29.64 13.42
C ALA A 84 4.08 29.41 11.95
N PHE A 85 4.99 29.70 11.02
CA PHE A 85 4.75 29.51 9.59
C PHE A 85 4.83 28.02 9.22
N MET A 86 5.80 27.28 9.78
CA MET A 86 5.92 25.82 9.65
C MET A 86 4.59 25.12 10.00
N TRP A 87 4.02 25.38 11.19
CA TRP A 87 2.76 24.78 11.62
C TRP A 87 1.55 25.29 10.82
N SER A 88 1.56 26.55 10.39
CA SER A 88 0.55 27.08 9.48
C SER A 88 0.44 26.29 8.17
N LEU A 89 1.57 25.89 7.57
CA LEU A 89 1.58 25.03 6.38
C LEU A 89 0.99 23.64 6.67
N PHE A 90 1.37 23.03 7.79
CA PHE A 90 0.83 21.74 8.22
C PHE A 90 -0.70 21.79 8.41
N HIS A 91 -1.21 22.82 9.08
CA HIS A 91 -2.66 22.99 9.25
C HIS A 91 -3.37 23.22 7.91
N THR A 92 -2.74 23.92 6.97
CA THR A 92 -3.32 24.12 5.63
C THR A 92 -3.46 22.80 4.88
N ILE A 93 -2.41 21.96 4.89
CA ILE A 93 -2.43 20.65 4.19
C ILE A 93 -3.39 19.66 4.86
N THR A 94 -3.41 19.58 6.19
CA THR A 94 -4.38 18.73 6.91
C THR A 94 -5.82 19.17 6.66
N PHE A 95 -6.06 20.47 6.45
CA PHE A 95 -7.37 20.95 6.05
C PHE A 95 -7.73 20.53 4.63
N PHE A 96 -6.80 20.58 3.67
CA PHE A 96 -7.02 20.04 2.32
C PHE A 96 -7.37 18.55 2.35
N GLU A 97 -6.68 17.77 3.19
CA GLU A 97 -6.99 16.36 3.38
C GLU A 97 -8.42 16.15 3.89
N LYS A 98 -8.83 16.90 4.92
CA LYS A 98 -10.20 16.87 5.46
C LYS A 98 -11.22 17.29 4.41
N ALA A 99 -10.95 18.35 3.66
CA ALA A 99 -11.79 18.81 2.56
C ALA A 99 -11.99 17.71 1.52
N LEU A 100 -10.93 17.02 1.10
CA LEU A 100 -11.02 15.87 0.18
C LEU A 100 -11.80 14.69 0.78
N LYS A 101 -11.54 14.32 2.04
CA LYS A 101 -12.20 13.19 2.72
C LYS A 101 -13.70 13.40 2.93
N ARG A 102 -14.12 14.64 3.19
CA ARG A 102 -15.50 14.99 3.52
C ARG A 102 -16.27 15.56 2.32
N SER A 103 -15.62 15.70 1.16
CA SER A 103 -16.25 16.13 -0.08
C SER A 103 -16.66 14.96 -0.97
N GLY A 104 -17.67 15.18 -1.81
CA GLY A 104 -18.15 14.20 -2.79
C GLY A 104 -19.51 13.58 -2.44
N MET A 105 -20.06 12.85 -3.41
CA MET A 105 -21.38 12.20 -3.31
C MET A 105 -21.26 10.86 -2.57
N ARG A 106 -22.10 10.63 -1.56
CA ARG A 106 -22.17 9.32 -0.88
C ARG A 106 -22.60 8.25 -1.88
N LYS A 107 -21.88 7.11 -1.92
CA LYS A 107 -22.07 5.94 -2.80
C LYS A 107 -23.50 5.34 -2.87
N GLY A 108 -24.47 5.83 -2.09
CA GLY A 108 -25.86 5.37 -2.08
C GLY A 108 -26.83 6.10 -3.03
N GLN A 109 -26.37 7.10 -3.78
CA GLN A 109 -27.21 7.90 -4.70
C GLN A 109 -26.88 7.69 -6.19
N SER A 110 -26.21 6.60 -6.56
CA SER A 110 -25.99 6.27 -7.98
C SER A 110 -27.18 5.50 -8.57
N SER A 111 -28.34 6.14 -8.68
CA SER A 111 -29.37 5.69 -9.61
C SER A 111 -28.96 6.15 -11.01
N SER A 112 -28.32 5.26 -11.77
CA SER A 112 -28.39 5.08 -13.23
C SER A 112 -28.66 6.31 -14.12
N THR A 113 -28.07 7.45 -13.80
CA THR A 113 -28.06 8.66 -14.62
C THR A 113 -26.70 9.31 -14.41
N SER A 114 -25.94 9.41 -15.50
CA SER A 114 -24.69 10.15 -15.59
C SER A 114 -24.96 11.64 -15.35
N SER A 115 -25.15 12.04 -14.09
CA SER A 115 -25.21 13.44 -13.70
C SER A 115 -23.79 14.02 -13.77
N SER A 116 -23.62 14.93 -14.73
CA SER A 116 -22.38 15.60 -15.14
C SER A 116 -21.89 16.66 -14.14
N THR A 117 -22.16 16.50 -12.85
CA THR A 117 -21.73 17.48 -11.84
C THR A 117 -20.29 17.16 -11.42
N PRO A 118 -19.32 18.04 -11.68
CA PRO A 118 -17.93 17.80 -11.31
C PRO A 118 -17.81 17.69 -9.79
N HIS A 119 -16.89 16.85 -9.32
CA HIS A 119 -16.58 16.72 -7.90
C HIS A 119 -16.31 18.11 -7.29
N PRO A 120 -16.85 18.45 -6.09
CA PRO A 120 -16.70 19.79 -5.53
C PRO A 120 -15.25 20.26 -5.35
N MET A 121 -14.32 19.33 -5.10
CA MET A 121 -12.88 19.63 -4.99
C MET A 121 -12.16 19.79 -6.34
N ALA A 122 -12.79 19.49 -7.48
CA ALA A 122 -12.14 19.40 -8.78
C ALA A 122 -11.49 20.72 -9.23
N SER A 123 -12.19 21.84 -9.08
CA SER A 123 -11.68 23.18 -9.43
C SER A 123 -10.50 23.61 -8.54
N HIS A 124 -10.39 23.03 -7.35
CA HIS A 124 -9.37 23.42 -6.37
C HIS A 124 -8.02 22.72 -6.57
N LEU A 125 -7.99 21.60 -7.30
CA LEU A 125 -6.76 20.81 -7.50
C LEU A 125 -5.64 21.61 -8.18
N SER A 126 -5.99 22.45 -9.15
CA SER A 126 -5.04 23.18 -9.99
C SER A 126 -4.13 24.15 -9.22
N TRP A 127 -4.65 24.78 -8.16
CA TRP A 127 -3.88 25.68 -7.30
C TRP A 127 -3.40 25.00 -6.02
N MET A 128 -4.10 23.96 -5.55
CA MET A 128 -3.78 23.26 -4.31
C MET A 128 -2.55 22.36 -4.44
N LEU A 129 -2.45 21.61 -5.54
CA LEU A 129 -1.43 20.57 -5.69
C LEU A 129 -0.02 21.08 -6.02
N PRO A 130 0.19 22.10 -6.88
CA PRO A 130 1.55 22.48 -7.26
C PRO A 130 2.47 22.89 -6.10
N PRO A 131 2.06 23.73 -5.13
CA PRO A 131 2.93 24.03 -3.98
C PRO A 131 3.14 22.81 -3.07
N LEU A 132 2.14 21.92 -2.97
CA LEU A 132 2.27 20.67 -2.21
C LEU A 132 3.32 19.74 -2.82
N LEU A 133 3.31 19.59 -4.15
CA LEU A 133 4.30 18.78 -4.87
C LEU A 133 5.72 19.32 -4.66
N LYS A 134 5.91 20.65 -4.70
CA LYS A 134 7.21 21.26 -4.40
C LYS A 134 7.65 20.99 -2.96
N LEU A 135 6.74 21.10 -2.00
CA LEU A 135 7.05 20.83 -0.59
C LEU A 135 7.42 19.36 -0.35
N LEU A 136 6.66 18.42 -0.91
CA LEU A 136 6.96 16.99 -0.83
C LEU A 136 8.31 16.66 -1.46
N ARG A 137 8.60 17.23 -2.65
CA ARG A 137 9.90 17.09 -3.32
C ARG A 137 11.04 17.57 -2.41
N ALA A 138 10.89 18.76 -1.82
CA ALA A 138 11.88 19.32 -0.92
C ALA A 138 12.10 18.43 0.31
N ILE A 139 11.02 17.91 0.92
CA ILE A 139 11.10 16.99 2.06
C ILE A 139 11.81 15.69 1.66
N HIS A 140 11.47 15.09 0.51
CA HIS A 140 12.14 13.87 0.05
C HIS A 140 13.64 14.09 -0.18
N SER A 141 14.03 15.26 -0.69
CA SER A 141 15.43 15.59 -0.96
C SER A 141 16.32 15.60 0.28
N LEU A 142 15.76 15.77 1.48
CA LEU A 142 16.52 15.78 2.75
C LEU A 142 17.30 14.48 2.98
N TRP A 143 16.78 13.36 2.48
CA TRP A 143 17.43 12.05 2.59
C TRP A 143 18.49 11.80 1.52
N SER A 144 18.61 12.65 0.50
CA SER A 144 19.67 12.50 -0.50
C SER A 144 21.05 12.71 0.15
N PRO A 145 22.09 11.94 -0.23
CA PRO A 145 23.40 12.05 0.40
C PRO A 145 24.01 13.46 0.33
N SER A 146 23.81 14.15 -0.79
CA SER A 146 24.34 15.51 -1.01
C SER A 146 23.71 16.55 -0.09
N VAL A 147 22.39 16.45 0.14
CA VAL A 147 21.67 17.36 1.05
C VAL A 147 21.95 16.98 2.49
N PHE A 148 21.86 15.69 2.83
CA PHE A 148 22.05 15.22 4.19
C PHE A 148 23.36 15.71 4.80
N GLN A 149 24.45 15.71 4.03
CA GLN A 149 25.76 16.17 4.53
C GLN A 149 25.74 17.60 5.07
N VAL A 150 25.02 18.51 4.41
CA VAL A 150 24.99 19.94 4.75
C VAL A 150 23.92 20.32 5.79
N LEU A 151 23.04 19.39 6.19
CA LEU A 151 21.99 19.67 7.17
C LEU A 151 22.55 19.89 8.59
N PRO A 152 21.93 20.80 9.38
CA PRO A 152 22.23 20.95 10.81
C PRO A 152 21.95 19.67 11.62
N GLY A 153 22.55 19.58 12.81
CA GLY A 153 22.42 18.41 13.69
C GLY A 153 20.98 18.16 14.12
N GLU A 154 20.23 19.22 14.37
CA GLU A 154 18.84 19.20 14.82
C GLU A 154 17.92 18.56 13.75
N ILE A 155 18.10 18.94 12.48
CA ILE A 155 17.36 18.37 11.36
C ILE A 155 17.74 16.90 11.15
N LYS A 156 19.04 16.58 11.19
CA LYS A 156 19.53 15.20 11.08
C LYS A 156 18.96 14.30 12.17
N ALA A 157 18.88 14.80 13.39
CA ALA A 157 18.31 14.07 14.51
C ALA A 157 16.79 13.86 14.32
N ALA A 158 16.07 14.88 13.84
CA ALA A 158 14.65 14.82 13.55
C ALA A 158 14.29 13.80 12.44
N MET A 159 15.22 13.47 11.54
CA MET A 159 15.00 12.47 10.50
C MET A 159 14.97 11.02 11.00
N SER A 160 15.49 10.74 12.20
CA SER A 160 15.50 9.38 12.76
C SER A 160 14.08 8.85 13.04
N MET A 161 13.95 7.60 13.49
CA MET A 161 12.69 7.09 14.06
C MET A 161 12.49 7.58 15.49
N SER A 162 11.25 7.95 15.84
CA SER A 162 10.88 8.31 17.22
C SER A 162 10.81 7.08 18.13
N ASP A 163 10.89 7.28 19.45
CA ASP A 163 10.76 6.17 20.41
C ASP A 163 9.41 5.44 20.31
N VAL A 164 8.33 6.17 20.00
CA VAL A 164 7.00 5.58 19.79
C VAL A 164 7.01 4.66 18.57
N GLU A 165 7.65 5.07 17.48
CA GLU A 165 7.79 4.24 16.27
C GLU A 165 8.65 3.00 16.55
N ARG A 166 9.76 3.16 17.29
CA ARG A 166 10.61 2.04 17.71
C ARG A 166 9.85 1.04 18.57
N SER A 167 9.12 1.50 19.59
CA SER A 167 8.30 0.63 20.44
C SER A 167 7.21 -0.09 19.65
N SER A 168 6.55 0.62 18.71
CA SER A 168 5.54 0.03 17.82
C SER A 168 6.13 -1.05 16.90
N LEU A 169 7.34 -0.86 16.39
CA LEU A 169 8.04 -1.86 15.58
C LEU A 169 8.35 -3.11 16.42
N LEU A 170 8.88 -2.94 17.64
CA LEU A 170 9.24 -4.03 18.55
C LEU A 170 8.04 -4.76 19.17
N GLY A 171 6.81 -4.29 18.97
CA GLY A 171 5.61 -4.87 19.60
C GLY A 171 5.59 -4.71 21.13
N VAL A 172 6.45 -3.84 21.67
CA VAL A 172 6.42 -3.47 23.09
C VAL A 172 5.22 -2.54 23.26
N GLY A 173 4.21 -2.99 24.02
CA GLY A 173 3.04 -2.17 24.31
C GLY A 173 3.46 -0.80 24.80
N ASN A 174 2.78 0.26 24.33
CA ASN A 174 3.15 1.65 24.61
C ASN A 174 3.53 1.78 26.10
N PRO A 175 4.76 2.22 26.44
CA PRO A 175 5.08 2.54 27.83
C PRO A 175 4.00 3.51 28.28
N LYS A 176 3.32 3.20 29.39
CA LYS A 176 2.16 3.94 29.90
C LYS A 176 2.46 5.44 29.83
N LEU A 177 1.95 6.10 28.79
CA LEU A 177 1.93 7.55 28.74
C LEU A 177 1.01 7.98 29.88
N SER A 178 1.49 8.92 30.69
CA SER A 178 0.62 9.68 31.59
C SER A 178 -0.63 10.08 30.80
N LYS A 179 -1.82 9.76 31.34
CA LYS A 179 -3.12 10.12 30.75
C LYS A 179 -3.06 11.54 30.17
N GLY A 180 -2.99 11.63 28.85
CA GLY A 180 -2.78 12.90 28.14
C GLY A 180 -2.48 12.74 26.66
N ALA A 181 -1.82 11.67 26.23
CA ALA A 181 -1.47 11.50 24.82
C ALA A 181 -1.62 10.05 24.35
N LEU A 182 -2.23 9.91 23.17
CA LEU A 182 -2.32 8.73 22.31
C LEU A 182 -3.60 7.88 22.40
N THR A 183 -4.67 8.42 21.81
CA THR A 183 -5.64 7.65 21.03
C THR A 183 -5.61 8.15 19.59
N PHE A 184 -5.17 7.31 18.65
CA PHE A 184 -5.18 7.57 17.20
C PHE A 184 -6.55 7.23 16.57
N ILE A 185 -7.61 7.86 17.08
CA ILE A 185 -8.93 7.95 16.47
C ILE A 185 -9.30 9.44 16.54
N GLU A 186 -9.58 10.04 15.38
CA GLU A 186 -10.09 11.41 15.19
C GLU A 186 -9.48 12.49 16.11
N GLY A 187 -8.32 13.03 15.69
CA GLY A 187 -7.71 14.22 16.28
C GLY A 187 -7.05 13.97 17.63
N SER A 188 -5.73 13.73 17.65
CA SER A 188 -5.01 13.88 18.91
C SER A 188 -5.03 15.36 19.31
N PRO A 189 -5.31 15.71 20.58
CA PRO A 189 -5.01 17.04 21.07
C PRO A 189 -3.50 17.17 21.01
N PHE A 190 -3.03 18.06 20.15
CA PHE A 190 -1.73 18.68 20.31
C PHE A 190 -1.59 19.11 21.78
N ASP A 191 -0.38 19.13 22.33
CA ASP A 191 -0.13 19.94 23.51
C ASP A 191 -0.17 21.41 23.07
N VAL A 192 -1.39 21.87 22.78
CA VAL A 192 -1.76 23.21 22.28
C VAL A 192 -1.31 24.30 23.27
N ASN A 193 -1.01 23.91 24.51
CA ASN A 193 -0.50 24.79 25.57
C ASN A 193 0.93 25.32 25.32
N LYS A 194 1.62 24.93 24.24
CA LYS A 194 2.95 25.43 23.89
C LYS A 194 3.03 26.13 22.52
N GLU A 195 1.96 26.76 22.04
CA GLU A 195 2.04 27.69 20.89
C GLU A 195 2.72 29.04 21.25
N GLY A 196 3.55 29.08 22.31
CA GLY A 196 4.29 30.25 22.75
C GLY A 196 5.81 30.06 22.65
N TYR A 197 6.44 30.85 21.78
CA TYR A 197 7.85 31.31 21.82
C TYR A 197 8.94 30.29 22.24
N THR A 198 8.82 29.03 21.84
CA THR A 198 9.90 28.05 22.01
C THR A 198 10.45 27.67 20.64
N GLU A 199 11.78 27.71 20.50
CA GLU A 199 12.45 27.17 19.33
C GLU A 199 12.00 25.72 19.13
N PRO A 200 11.68 25.30 17.90
CA PRO A 200 11.16 23.98 17.66
C PRO A 200 12.25 22.98 17.98
N ASN A 201 11.93 22.04 18.88
CA ASN A 201 12.89 21.00 19.20
C ASN A 201 12.87 19.93 18.08
N GLU A 202 13.85 19.03 18.14
CA GLU A 202 13.98 17.90 17.22
C GLU A 202 12.68 17.09 17.03
N ALA A 203 11.88 16.90 18.09
CA ALA A 203 10.63 16.16 18.03
C ALA A 203 9.54 16.93 17.28
N ASP A 204 9.49 18.26 17.41
CA ASP A 204 8.54 19.11 16.67
C ASP A 204 8.81 19.03 15.17
N ILE A 205 10.07 19.15 14.76
CA ILE A 205 10.49 19.06 13.36
C ILE A 205 10.19 17.66 12.81
N ARG A 206 10.50 16.60 13.56
CA ARG A 206 10.21 15.22 13.19
C ARG A 206 8.72 14.99 12.95
N ASN A 207 7.90 15.45 13.89
CA ASN A 207 6.44 15.33 13.82
C ASN A 207 5.88 16.15 12.65
N TRP A 208 6.44 17.32 12.38
CA TRP A 208 6.07 18.12 11.23
C TRP A 208 6.42 17.45 9.90
N LEU A 209 7.66 16.97 9.73
CA LEU A 209 8.09 16.25 8.51
C LEU A 209 7.19 15.04 8.24
N LYS A 210 6.90 14.26 9.28
CA LYS A 210 5.96 13.13 9.21
C LYS A 210 4.56 13.62 8.85
N GLY A 211 4.04 14.61 9.58
CA GLY A 211 2.69 15.14 9.38
C GLY A 211 2.44 15.69 7.97
N ILE A 212 3.42 16.40 7.40
CA ILE A 212 3.37 16.88 6.02
C ILE A 212 3.39 15.71 5.04
N ARG A 213 4.24 14.70 5.25
CA ARG A 213 4.27 13.50 4.39
C ARG A 213 2.95 12.74 4.44
N ASP A 214 2.47 12.42 5.65
CA ASP A 214 1.22 11.69 5.88
C ASP A 214 0.03 12.39 5.22
N SER A 215 -0.16 13.66 5.56
CA SER A 215 -1.30 14.44 5.07
C SER A 215 -1.16 14.76 3.58
N GLY A 216 0.04 15.11 3.13
CA GLY A 216 0.34 15.43 1.73
C GLY A 216 0.14 14.24 0.81
N TYR A 217 0.58 13.04 1.21
CA TYR A 217 0.31 11.81 0.48
C TYR A 217 -1.19 11.50 0.44
N ASN A 218 -1.91 11.66 1.55
CA ASN A 218 -3.36 11.47 1.56
C ASN A 218 -4.07 12.48 0.64
N VAL A 219 -3.65 13.75 0.62
CA VAL A 219 -4.18 14.76 -0.32
C VAL A 219 -3.99 14.31 -1.76
N LEU A 220 -2.78 13.85 -2.13
CA LEU A 220 -2.52 13.38 -3.50
C LEU A 220 -3.33 12.12 -3.84
N GLY A 221 -3.33 11.11 -2.97
CA GLY A 221 -4.06 9.87 -3.18
C GLY A 221 -5.56 10.09 -3.31
N LEU A 222 -6.14 10.92 -2.45
CA LEU A 222 -7.56 11.28 -2.52
C LEU A 222 -7.86 12.11 -3.77
N SER A 223 -6.98 13.03 -4.15
CA SER A 223 -7.13 13.83 -5.38
C SER A 223 -7.16 12.94 -6.62
N ALA A 224 -6.36 11.87 -6.67
CA ALA A 224 -6.39 10.91 -7.77
C ALA A 224 -7.75 10.21 -7.92
N THR A 225 -8.49 10.01 -6.82
CA THR A 225 -9.83 9.39 -6.87
C THR A 225 -10.91 10.27 -7.50
N ILE A 226 -10.62 11.57 -7.73
CA ILE A 226 -11.51 12.50 -8.43
C ILE A 226 -11.56 12.22 -9.95
N GLY A 227 -10.55 11.52 -10.50
CA GLY A 227 -10.52 11.11 -11.91
C GLY A 227 -9.99 12.20 -12.84
N ASP A 228 -10.70 12.46 -13.95
CA ASP A 228 -10.27 13.36 -15.03
C ASP A 228 -9.73 14.73 -14.57
N PRO A 229 -10.33 15.44 -13.59
CA PRO A 229 -9.77 16.70 -13.11
C PRO A 229 -8.34 16.58 -12.58
N PHE A 230 -7.96 15.43 -12.03
CA PHE A 230 -6.58 15.16 -11.61
C PHE A 230 -5.72 14.72 -12.80
N PHE A 231 -6.10 13.65 -13.50
CA PHE A 231 -5.25 13.04 -14.53
C PHE A 231 -5.07 13.89 -15.78
N LYS A 232 -6.04 14.74 -16.12
CA LYS A 232 -6.00 15.65 -17.28
C LYS A 232 -5.68 17.10 -16.89
N GLY A 233 -5.86 17.47 -15.63
CA GLY A 233 -5.68 18.84 -15.13
C GLY A 233 -4.34 19.11 -14.47
N ILE A 234 -3.61 18.07 -14.05
CA ILE A 234 -2.31 18.19 -13.37
C ILE A 234 -1.20 17.67 -14.26
N ASP A 235 -0.07 18.37 -14.27
CA ASP A 235 1.14 17.94 -14.97
C ASP A 235 1.76 16.71 -14.31
N VAL A 236 1.83 15.61 -15.07
CA VAL A 236 2.43 14.35 -14.63
C VAL A 236 3.92 14.49 -14.33
N ASP A 237 4.64 15.36 -15.05
CA ASP A 237 6.08 15.53 -14.83
C ASP A 237 6.35 16.17 -13.48
N SER A 238 5.56 17.16 -13.09
CA SER A 238 5.58 17.74 -11.74
C SER A 238 5.27 16.71 -10.65
N VAL A 239 4.32 15.80 -10.87
CA VAL A 239 4.00 14.72 -9.91
C VAL A 239 5.15 13.71 -9.83
N ALA A 240 5.68 13.27 -10.97
CA ALA A 240 6.79 12.33 -11.03
C ALA A 240 8.05 12.89 -10.36
N LEU A 241 8.38 14.15 -10.63
CA LEU A 241 9.49 14.86 -9.97
C LEU A 241 9.30 14.91 -8.45
N ALA A 242 8.09 15.18 -7.96
CA ALA A 242 7.86 15.26 -6.53
C ALA A 242 7.96 13.90 -5.82
N LEU A 243 7.42 12.85 -6.44
CA LEU A 243 7.26 11.56 -5.78
C LEU A 243 8.45 10.62 -5.98
N ILE A 244 9.10 10.67 -7.14
CA ILE A 244 10.00 9.60 -7.58
C ILE A 244 11.46 10.05 -7.74
N GLU A 245 11.73 11.35 -7.87
CA GLU A 245 13.11 11.88 -8.06
C GLU A 245 14.11 11.36 -7.01
N ASN A 246 13.70 11.33 -5.74
CA ASN A 246 14.56 10.95 -4.61
C ASN A 246 14.29 9.53 -4.09
N ILE A 247 13.56 8.69 -4.84
CA ILE A 247 13.09 7.37 -4.38
C ILE A 247 14.22 6.48 -3.84
N GLN A 248 15.39 6.55 -4.48
CA GLN A 248 16.56 5.73 -4.12
C GLN A 248 17.17 6.10 -2.76
N SER A 249 16.91 7.31 -2.28
CA SER A 249 17.41 7.80 -0.99
C SER A 249 16.38 7.67 0.13
N MET A 250 15.13 7.30 -0.18
CA MET A 250 14.06 7.22 0.81
C MET A 250 14.20 5.99 1.72
N GLU A 251 13.77 6.13 2.97
CA GLU A 251 13.68 5.03 3.92
C GLU A 251 12.51 4.10 3.57
N PHE A 252 12.57 2.82 3.97
CA PHE A 252 11.53 1.83 3.63
C PHE A 252 10.17 2.25 4.20
N ARG A 253 10.13 2.83 5.41
CA ARG A 253 8.87 3.33 5.98
C ARG A 253 8.24 4.45 5.14
N HIS A 254 9.03 5.29 4.48
CA HIS A 254 8.52 6.36 3.61
C HIS A 254 8.06 5.81 2.28
N THR A 255 8.85 4.93 1.66
CA THR A 255 8.49 4.28 0.39
C THR A 255 7.22 3.45 0.55
N ARG A 256 7.08 2.70 1.65
CA ARG A 256 5.85 1.99 1.99
C ARG A 256 4.66 2.94 2.00
N GLN A 257 4.80 4.07 2.69
CA GLN A 257 3.71 5.03 2.81
C GLN A 257 3.35 5.70 1.48
N LEU A 258 4.34 6.03 0.66
CA LEU A 258 4.14 6.56 -0.69
C LEU A 258 3.33 5.58 -1.54
N VAL A 259 3.70 4.29 -1.52
CA VAL A 259 2.99 3.24 -2.24
C VAL A 259 1.54 3.13 -1.74
N HIS A 260 1.37 3.06 -0.42
CA HIS A 260 0.07 2.88 0.22
C HIS A 260 -0.90 4.03 -0.05
N SER A 261 -0.47 5.25 0.27
CA SER A 261 -1.34 6.44 0.31
C SER A 261 -1.44 7.15 -1.03
N VAL A 262 -0.49 6.96 -1.96
CA VAL A 262 -0.48 7.66 -3.25
C VAL A 262 -0.61 6.70 -4.42
N LEU A 263 0.32 5.76 -4.57
CA LEU A 263 0.43 4.98 -5.80
C LEU A 263 -0.69 3.96 -5.96
N ILE A 264 -1.12 3.29 -4.89
CA ILE A 264 -2.27 2.38 -4.93
C ILE A 264 -3.57 3.11 -5.33
N PRO A 265 -3.97 4.23 -4.67
CA PRO A 265 -5.11 5.02 -5.11
C PRO A 265 -5.01 5.54 -6.55
N LEU A 266 -3.82 6.00 -6.96
CA LEU A 266 -3.56 6.50 -8.30
C LEU A 266 -3.76 5.39 -9.34
N VAL A 267 -3.16 4.23 -9.12
CA VAL A 267 -3.32 3.04 -9.99
C VAL A 267 -4.78 2.61 -10.10
N LYS A 268 -5.53 2.61 -8.99
CA LYS A 268 -6.96 2.25 -9.00
C LYS A 268 -7.83 3.23 -9.76
N SER A 269 -7.43 4.49 -9.84
CA SER A 269 -8.26 5.58 -10.35
C SER A 269 -7.83 6.08 -11.74
N CYS A 270 -6.67 5.63 -12.24
CA CYS A 270 -6.12 6.08 -13.52
C CYS A 270 -6.95 5.60 -14.70
N PRO A 271 -7.48 6.52 -15.54
CA PRO A 271 -8.20 6.16 -16.76
C PRO A 271 -7.32 5.34 -17.73
N PRO A 272 -7.87 4.34 -18.44
CA PRO A 272 -7.08 3.49 -19.34
C PRO A 272 -6.31 4.23 -20.43
N ASP A 273 -6.87 5.32 -20.96
CA ASP A 273 -6.24 6.21 -21.93
C ASP A 273 -5.03 6.96 -21.37
N MET A 274 -4.92 7.05 -20.04
CA MET A 274 -3.86 7.78 -19.34
C MET A 274 -2.77 6.87 -18.77
N TRP A 275 -2.91 5.53 -18.85
CA TRP A 275 -1.96 4.57 -18.27
C TRP A 275 -0.53 4.77 -18.79
N GLY A 276 -0.36 4.90 -20.12
CA GLY A 276 0.96 5.11 -20.73
C GLY A 276 1.64 6.40 -20.27
N VAL A 277 0.87 7.47 -20.08
CA VAL A 277 1.40 8.78 -19.69
C VAL A 277 1.78 8.80 -18.20
N TRP A 278 0.95 8.22 -17.35
CA TRP A 278 1.08 8.31 -15.90
C TRP A 278 1.85 7.15 -15.28
N LEU A 279 1.42 5.93 -15.56
CA LEU A 279 1.88 4.76 -14.80
C LEU A 279 3.32 4.40 -15.16
N GLU A 280 3.74 4.55 -16.41
CA GLU A 280 5.14 4.26 -16.78
C GLU A 280 6.12 5.20 -16.07
N LYS A 281 5.85 6.51 -16.05
CA LYS A 281 6.70 7.51 -15.38
C LYS A 281 6.81 7.30 -13.86
N LEU A 282 5.73 6.85 -13.22
CA LEU A 282 5.68 6.69 -11.77
C LEU A 282 6.14 5.31 -11.29
N LEU A 283 5.69 4.25 -11.97
CA LEU A 283 5.91 2.88 -11.53
C LEU A 283 7.28 2.34 -11.95
N HIS A 284 7.85 2.79 -13.08
CA HIS A 284 9.13 2.25 -13.53
C HIS A 284 10.26 2.50 -12.52
N PRO A 285 10.55 3.73 -12.07
CA PRO A 285 11.66 3.94 -11.16
C PRO A 285 11.36 3.36 -9.76
N LEU A 286 10.09 3.31 -9.36
CA LEU A 286 9.67 2.62 -8.13
C LEU A 286 10.04 1.13 -8.20
N PHE A 287 9.59 0.42 -9.24
CA PHE A 287 9.79 -1.03 -9.31
C PHE A 287 11.26 -1.39 -9.47
N VAL A 288 12.05 -0.61 -10.22
CA VAL A 288 13.50 -0.81 -10.31
C VAL A 288 14.15 -0.67 -8.94
N HIS A 289 13.83 0.40 -8.21
CA HIS A 289 14.39 0.61 -6.87
C HIS A 289 13.95 -0.47 -5.88
N CYS A 290 12.65 -0.77 -5.81
CA CYS A 290 12.11 -1.75 -4.87
C CYS A 290 12.58 -3.16 -5.19
N GLN A 291 12.75 -3.54 -6.46
CA GLN A 291 13.34 -4.83 -6.82
C GLN A 291 14.73 -4.94 -6.19
N GLN A 292 15.63 -4.02 -6.51
CA GLN A 292 17.02 -4.06 -6.00
C GLN A 292 17.09 -4.02 -4.47
N ALA A 293 16.36 -3.09 -3.84
CA ALA A 293 16.39 -2.89 -2.40
C ALA A 293 15.85 -4.11 -1.64
N LEU A 294 14.73 -4.68 -2.09
CA LEU A 294 14.14 -5.86 -1.46
C LEU A 294 15.03 -7.09 -1.67
N SER A 295 15.56 -7.33 -2.88
CA SER A 295 16.48 -8.43 -3.15
C SER A 295 17.69 -8.38 -2.22
N CYS A 296 18.35 -7.22 -2.11
CA CYS A 296 19.51 -7.04 -1.25
C CYS A 296 19.20 -7.25 0.23
N SER A 297 18.11 -6.65 0.74
CA SER A 297 17.75 -6.77 2.15
C SER A 297 17.25 -8.17 2.53
N TRP A 298 16.51 -8.85 1.66
CA TRP A 298 16.12 -10.24 1.88
C TRP A 298 17.31 -11.18 1.82
N PHE A 299 18.25 -10.96 0.90
CA PHE A 299 19.50 -11.72 0.86
C PHE A 299 20.28 -11.56 2.18
N GLY A 300 20.45 -10.33 2.65
CA GLY A 300 21.10 -10.05 3.94
C GLY A 300 20.37 -10.71 5.11
N LEU A 301 19.05 -10.65 5.15
CA LEU A 301 18.27 -11.30 6.22
C LEU A 301 18.43 -12.83 6.21
N LEU A 302 18.30 -13.46 5.04
CA LEU A 302 18.29 -14.92 4.91
C LEU A 302 19.68 -15.56 5.06
N HIS A 303 20.75 -14.85 4.67
CA HIS A 303 22.12 -15.39 4.69
C HIS A 303 23.01 -14.81 5.79
N GLU A 304 22.79 -13.56 6.19
CA GLU A 304 23.62 -12.85 7.16
C GLU A 304 22.90 -12.56 8.49
N GLY A 305 21.59 -12.84 8.56
CA GLY A 305 20.75 -12.56 9.74
C GLY A 305 20.41 -11.07 9.92
N ARG A 306 20.71 -10.20 8.95
CA ARG A 306 20.47 -8.75 9.05
C ARG A 306 19.96 -8.18 7.74
N ALA A 307 18.81 -7.52 7.79
CA ALA A 307 18.20 -6.93 6.60
C ALA A 307 18.88 -5.61 6.14
N LYS A 308 19.60 -4.92 7.04
CA LYS A 308 20.37 -3.69 6.72
C LYS A 308 19.56 -2.66 5.93
N VAL A 309 18.33 -2.41 6.38
CA VAL A 309 17.40 -1.47 5.73
C VAL A 309 17.92 -0.02 5.87
N PRO A 310 17.55 0.90 4.94
CA PRO A 310 18.07 2.27 4.93
C PRO A 310 17.58 3.16 6.09
N ASP A 311 16.53 2.74 6.81
CA ASP A 311 15.91 3.53 7.88
C ASP A 311 16.90 3.89 9.00
N ASN A 312 16.92 5.16 9.41
CA ASN A 312 17.75 5.61 10.53
C ASN A 312 17.10 5.28 11.88
N HIS A 313 17.62 4.26 12.53
CA HIS A 313 17.16 3.79 13.84
C HIS A 313 17.63 4.67 15.00
N GLY A 314 18.50 5.66 14.77
CA GLY A 314 19.16 6.48 15.78
C GLY A 314 20.18 5.72 16.65
N ILE A 315 20.78 6.41 17.63
CA ILE A 315 21.74 5.79 18.56
C ILE A 315 20.94 4.96 19.56
N LEU A 316 20.96 3.63 19.39
CA LEU A 316 20.31 2.71 20.31
C LEU A 316 21.28 2.28 21.41
N THR A 317 21.05 2.72 22.64
CA THR A 317 21.65 2.11 23.83
C THR A 317 20.91 0.79 24.13
N GLY A 318 21.29 -0.30 23.47
CA GLY A 318 20.60 -1.60 23.58
C GLY A 318 21.27 -2.74 22.79
N SER A 319 20.70 -3.95 22.87
CA SER A 319 21.22 -5.14 22.19
C SER A 319 20.94 -5.13 20.68
N ASP A 320 21.91 -5.59 19.87
CA ASP A 320 21.82 -5.75 18.41
C ASP A 320 20.54 -6.45 17.94
N LEU A 321 19.98 -7.35 18.76
CA LEU A 321 18.74 -8.06 18.50
C LEU A 321 17.54 -7.12 18.27
N LYS A 322 17.44 -6.00 19.00
CA LYS A 322 16.33 -5.05 18.79
C LYS A 322 16.41 -4.38 17.42
N VAL A 323 17.62 -4.11 16.94
CA VAL A 323 17.84 -3.55 15.61
C VAL A 323 17.42 -4.55 14.56
N GLU A 324 17.88 -5.80 14.68
CA GLU A 324 17.51 -6.89 13.76
C GLU A 324 15.99 -7.05 13.60
N VAL A 325 15.25 -7.11 14.72
CA VAL A 325 13.77 -7.22 14.67
C VAL A 325 13.13 -6.01 13.99
N MET A 326 13.65 -4.80 14.21
CA MET A 326 13.13 -3.61 13.56
C MET A 326 13.41 -3.61 12.05
N GLU A 327 14.64 -3.95 11.64
CA GLU A 327 15.03 -4.04 10.24
C GLU A 327 14.18 -5.09 9.50
N GLU A 328 13.98 -6.27 10.10
CA GLU A 328 13.14 -7.32 9.54
C GLU A 328 11.69 -6.84 9.37
N LYS A 329 11.14 -6.15 10.38
CA LYS A 329 9.77 -5.64 10.30
C LYS A 329 9.61 -4.60 9.18
N LEU A 330 10.54 -3.66 9.06
CA LEU A 330 10.54 -2.65 8.00
C LEU A 330 10.65 -3.29 6.60
N LEU A 331 11.52 -4.30 6.45
CA LEU A 331 11.64 -5.07 5.21
C LEU A 331 10.32 -5.75 4.84
N ARG A 332 9.70 -6.45 5.80
CA ARG A 332 8.42 -7.14 5.59
C ARG A 332 7.30 -6.18 5.26
N ASP A 333 7.23 -5.05 5.96
CA ASP A 333 6.24 -3.99 5.75
C ASP A 333 6.31 -3.44 4.32
N LEU A 334 7.51 -3.09 3.82
CA LEU A 334 7.67 -2.64 2.44
C LEU A 334 7.36 -3.76 1.43
N THR A 335 7.85 -4.97 1.67
CA THR A 335 7.62 -6.14 0.82
C THR A 335 6.11 -6.38 0.61
N ARG A 336 5.35 -6.39 1.72
CA ARG A 336 3.91 -6.60 1.71
C ARG A 336 3.16 -5.50 0.97
N GLU A 337 3.64 -4.27 1.02
CA GLU A 337 3.01 -3.13 0.36
C GLU A 337 3.27 -3.13 -1.15
N ILE A 338 4.48 -3.49 -1.59
CA ILE A 338 4.78 -3.69 -3.02
C ILE A 338 3.96 -4.86 -3.58
N CYS A 339 3.86 -5.97 -2.86
CA CYS A 339 2.98 -7.07 -3.27
C CYS A 339 1.50 -6.66 -3.27
N LEU A 340 1.06 -5.76 -2.37
CA LEU A 340 -0.30 -5.21 -2.39
C LEU A 340 -0.55 -4.35 -3.62
N LEU A 341 0.43 -3.58 -4.06
CA LEU A 341 0.37 -2.82 -5.31
C LEU A 341 0.23 -3.77 -6.51
N LEU A 342 1.02 -4.84 -6.58
CA LEU A 342 0.89 -5.87 -7.63
C LEU A 342 -0.49 -6.56 -7.60
N SER A 343 -0.98 -6.90 -6.40
CA SER A 343 -2.33 -7.46 -6.23
C SER A 343 -3.43 -6.50 -6.67
N THR A 344 -3.25 -5.20 -6.40
CA THR A 344 -4.15 -4.15 -6.86
C THR A 344 -4.15 -4.07 -8.39
N ILE A 345 -2.96 -4.12 -9.00
CA ILE A 345 -2.80 -4.13 -10.46
C ILE A 345 -3.52 -5.34 -11.09
N ALA A 346 -3.50 -6.48 -10.41
CA ALA A 346 -4.16 -7.71 -10.80
C ALA A 346 -5.66 -7.79 -10.45
N SER A 347 -6.23 -6.75 -9.83
CA SER A 347 -7.62 -6.80 -9.39
C SER A 347 -8.59 -6.90 -10.59
N PRO A 348 -9.72 -7.63 -10.45
CA PRO A 348 -10.67 -7.82 -11.55
C PRO A 348 -11.21 -6.51 -12.14
N GLY A 349 -11.41 -5.48 -11.30
CA GLY A 349 -11.91 -4.18 -11.74
C GLY A 349 -10.98 -3.44 -12.70
N LEU A 350 -9.67 -3.74 -12.66
CA LEU A 350 -8.66 -3.14 -13.54
C LEU A 350 -8.27 -4.09 -14.69
N ASN A 351 -8.92 -5.25 -14.79
CA ASN A 351 -8.64 -6.29 -15.77
C ASN A 351 -9.93 -6.91 -16.32
N THR A 352 -10.86 -6.05 -16.76
CA THR A 352 -12.21 -6.45 -17.19
C THR A 352 -12.21 -7.38 -18.41
N SER A 353 -11.15 -7.39 -19.21
CA SER A 353 -11.00 -8.28 -20.37
C SER A 353 -10.39 -9.64 -20.05
N LEU A 354 -9.93 -9.89 -18.82
CA LEU A 354 -9.40 -11.19 -18.44
C LEU A 354 -10.57 -12.12 -18.07
N PRO A 355 -10.87 -13.15 -18.89
CA PRO A 355 -11.90 -14.11 -18.54
C PRO A 355 -11.46 -14.93 -17.33
N ALA A 356 -12.39 -15.34 -16.48
CA ALA A 356 -12.13 -16.44 -15.58
C ALA A 356 -11.85 -17.68 -16.45
N LEU A 357 -10.84 -18.48 -16.08
CA LEU A 357 -10.57 -19.74 -16.76
C LEU A 357 -11.80 -20.64 -16.56
N GLU A 358 -12.68 -20.72 -17.55
CA GLU A 358 -13.91 -21.49 -17.44
C GLU A 358 -13.54 -22.96 -17.23
N HIS A 359 -13.92 -23.49 -16.07
CA HIS A 359 -13.72 -24.88 -15.68
C HIS A 359 -14.67 -25.84 -16.40
N SER A 360 -14.97 -25.56 -17.68
CA SER A 360 -15.77 -26.37 -18.57
C SER A 360 -15.30 -27.84 -18.48
N GLY A 361 -16.24 -28.76 -18.22
CA GLY A 361 -16.01 -30.18 -17.92
C GLY A 361 -15.44 -31.01 -19.07
N HIS A 362 -14.81 -30.39 -20.04
CA HIS A 362 -13.95 -31.03 -21.02
C HIS A 362 -12.51 -30.60 -20.78
N VAL A 363 -11.56 -31.53 -20.92
CA VAL A 363 -10.11 -31.25 -20.98
C VAL A 363 -9.84 -30.48 -22.28
N ALA A 364 -10.37 -29.26 -22.37
CA ALA A 364 -10.21 -28.40 -23.52
C ALA A 364 -8.83 -27.76 -23.37
N ARG A 365 -7.84 -28.39 -23.99
CA ARG A 365 -6.68 -27.67 -24.53
C ARG A 365 -7.20 -26.36 -25.12
N VAL A 366 -6.60 -25.24 -24.73
CA VAL A 366 -7.02 -23.91 -25.20
C VAL A 366 -7.19 -23.95 -26.71
N ASP A 367 -8.38 -23.59 -27.20
CA ASP A 367 -8.64 -23.50 -28.63
C ASP A 367 -7.66 -22.48 -29.21
N MET A 368 -6.72 -22.95 -30.03
CA MET A 368 -5.66 -22.13 -30.62
C MET A 368 -6.24 -20.95 -31.43
N SER A 369 -7.48 -21.06 -31.90
CA SER A 369 -8.18 -19.97 -32.59
C SER A 369 -8.64 -18.81 -31.68
N SER A 370 -8.67 -19.04 -30.37
CA SER A 370 -9.06 -18.04 -29.35
C SER A 370 -7.89 -17.24 -28.77
N ILE A 371 -6.65 -17.64 -29.10
CA ILE A 371 -5.42 -17.00 -28.63
C ILE A 371 -5.24 -15.65 -29.32
N LYS A 372 -4.96 -14.60 -28.55
CA LYS A 372 -4.77 -13.24 -29.05
C LYS A 372 -3.34 -12.74 -28.86
N ASP A 373 -2.99 -11.64 -29.51
CA ASP A 373 -1.77 -10.91 -29.17
C ASP A 373 -1.91 -10.23 -27.81
N LEU A 374 -0.79 -10.07 -27.09
CA LEU A 374 -0.76 -9.37 -25.80
C LEU A 374 -1.27 -7.92 -25.92
N ASP A 375 -1.03 -7.29 -27.07
CA ASP A 375 -1.51 -5.95 -27.40
C ASP A 375 -3.04 -5.82 -27.36
N ALA A 376 -3.77 -6.89 -27.63
CA ALA A 376 -5.23 -6.88 -27.57
C ALA A 376 -5.78 -6.74 -26.14
N PHE A 377 -4.98 -7.09 -25.12
CA PHE A 377 -5.37 -6.99 -23.72
C PHE A 377 -4.94 -5.67 -23.08
N ALA A 378 -3.88 -5.02 -23.58
CA ALA A 378 -3.30 -3.83 -22.97
C ALA A 378 -4.29 -2.65 -22.73
N PRO A 379 -5.32 -2.39 -23.56
CA PRO A 379 -6.27 -1.29 -23.31
C PRO A 379 -7.27 -1.55 -22.18
N SER A 380 -7.48 -2.81 -21.78
CA SER A 380 -8.56 -3.24 -20.87
C SER A 380 -8.08 -4.14 -19.72
N SER A 381 -6.79 -4.47 -19.71
CA SER A 381 -6.10 -5.18 -18.65
C SER A 381 -4.85 -4.43 -18.29
N MET A 382 -4.80 -3.93 -17.05
CA MET A 382 -3.61 -3.27 -16.55
C MET A 382 -2.42 -4.23 -16.43
N VAL A 383 -2.65 -5.51 -16.12
CA VAL A 383 -1.57 -6.52 -16.17
C VAL A 383 -1.07 -6.68 -17.60
N GLY A 384 -1.97 -6.73 -18.59
CA GLY A 384 -1.61 -6.74 -20.01
C GLY A 384 -0.81 -5.51 -20.45
N PHE A 385 -1.24 -4.32 -20.02
CA PHE A 385 -0.50 -3.06 -20.22
C PHE A 385 0.90 -3.14 -19.59
N LEU A 386 1.00 -3.55 -18.34
CA LEU A 386 2.28 -3.64 -17.63
C LEU A 386 3.23 -4.60 -18.36
N LEU A 387 2.77 -5.80 -18.70
CA LEU A 387 3.59 -6.83 -19.36
C LEU A 387 4.02 -6.44 -20.77
N LYS A 388 3.25 -5.61 -21.47
CA LYS A 388 3.63 -5.05 -22.77
C LYS A 388 4.85 -4.11 -22.65
N HIS A 389 4.98 -3.36 -21.56
CA HIS A 389 6.05 -2.39 -21.35
C HIS A 389 7.23 -3.06 -20.63
N LYS A 390 8.26 -3.48 -21.37
CA LYS A 390 9.41 -4.23 -20.82
C LYS A 390 10.10 -3.53 -19.63
N SER A 391 10.14 -2.19 -19.64
CA SER A 391 10.65 -1.36 -18.55
C SER A 391 9.93 -1.61 -17.21
N LEU A 392 8.62 -1.88 -17.26
CA LEU A 392 7.80 -2.22 -16.09
C LEU A 392 7.80 -3.73 -15.82
N ALA A 393 7.68 -4.55 -16.87
CA ALA A 393 7.52 -5.99 -16.76
C ALA A 393 8.70 -6.66 -16.05
N ILE A 394 9.94 -6.35 -16.45
CA ILE A 394 11.14 -7.01 -15.91
C ILE A 394 11.22 -6.93 -14.38
N PRO A 395 11.22 -5.73 -13.74
CA PRO A 395 11.38 -5.64 -12.29
C PRO A 395 10.20 -6.26 -11.53
N VAL A 396 8.95 -6.15 -12.02
CA VAL A 396 7.81 -6.75 -11.30
C VAL A 396 7.78 -8.27 -11.40
N LEU A 397 8.21 -8.82 -12.54
CA LEU A 397 8.32 -10.26 -12.73
C LEU A 397 9.43 -10.82 -11.83
N GLN A 398 10.56 -10.12 -11.70
CA GLN A 398 11.63 -10.47 -10.76
C GLN A 398 11.15 -10.44 -9.30
N ILE A 399 10.49 -9.36 -8.88
CA ILE A 399 9.87 -9.28 -7.53
C ILE A 399 8.90 -10.46 -7.33
N SER A 400 8.12 -10.82 -8.34
CA SER A 400 7.16 -11.92 -8.25
C SER A 400 7.83 -13.27 -8.06
N LEU A 401 8.94 -13.54 -8.76
CA LEU A 401 9.73 -14.77 -8.57
C LEU A 401 10.35 -14.83 -7.18
N GLU A 402 11.03 -13.75 -6.78
CA GLU A 402 11.76 -13.68 -5.51
C GLU A 402 10.84 -13.75 -4.30
N ALA A 403 9.62 -13.19 -4.39
CA ALA A 403 8.64 -13.25 -3.33
C ALA A 403 8.28 -14.68 -2.89
N PHE A 404 8.34 -15.68 -3.79
CA PHE A 404 8.14 -17.08 -3.42
C PHE A 404 9.31 -17.69 -2.63
N THR A 405 10.47 -17.04 -2.63
CA THR A 405 11.65 -17.44 -1.85
C THR A 405 11.72 -16.75 -0.49
N TRP A 406 11.01 -15.64 -0.31
CA TRP A 406 10.98 -14.87 0.92
C TRP A 406 10.05 -15.53 1.96
N THR A 407 10.46 -15.52 3.22
CA THR A 407 9.71 -16.15 4.32
C THR A 407 8.56 -15.27 4.83
N ASP A 408 7.76 -14.69 3.92
CA ASP A 408 6.62 -13.81 4.23
C ASP A 408 5.32 -14.23 3.52
N SER A 409 4.45 -14.94 4.25
CA SER A 409 3.23 -15.51 3.66
C SER A 409 2.16 -14.49 3.29
N GLU A 410 2.17 -13.31 3.93
CA GLU A 410 1.24 -12.24 3.61
C GLU A 410 1.61 -11.58 2.27
N ALA A 411 2.92 -11.38 2.04
CA ALA A 411 3.43 -10.92 0.75
C ALA A 411 3.15 -11.94 -0.35
N VAL A 412 3.38 -13.24 -0.09
CA VAL A 412 3.10 -14.32 -1.07
C VAL A 412 1.62 -14.38 -1.42
N THR A 413 0.73 -14.23 -0.44
CA THR A 413 -0.73 -14.20 -0.68
C THR A 413 -1.11 -13.09 -1.66
N LYS A 414 -0.50 -11.90 -1.52
CA LYS A 414 -0.76 -10.76 -2.39
C LYS A 414 -0.14 -10.93 -3.78
N VAL A 415 1.10 -11.44 -3.89
CA VAL A 415 1.76 -11.63 -5.20
C VAL A 415 1.17 -12.80 -6.00
N CYS A 416 0.52 -13.75 -5.32
CA CYS A 416 -0.13 -14.89 -5.96
C CYS A 416 -1.28 -14.46 -6.90
N SER A 417 -2.04 -13.41 -6.57
CA SER A 417 -3.11 -12.90 -7.45
C SER A 417 -2.55 -12.27 -8.74
N PHE A 418 -1.42 -11.56 -8.62
CA PHE A 418 -0.69 -11.04 -9.78
C PHE A 418 -0.14 -12.17 -10.64
N SER A 419 0.53 -13.15 -10.01
CA SER A 419 1.07 -14.33 -10.70
C SER A 419 -0.03 -15.11 -11.43
N ALA A 420 -1.23 -15.24 -10.84
CA ALA A 420 -2.38 -15.85 -11.50
C ALA A 420 -2.79 -15.12 -12.79
N SER A 421 -2.78 -13.79 -12.78
CA SER A 421 -3.07 -12.98 -13.97
C SER A 421 -1.99 -13.11 -15.05
N VAL A 422 -0.72 -13.21 -14.64
CA VAL A 422 0.43 -13.47 -15.54
C VAL A 422 0.31 -14.85 -16.19
N VAL A 423 -0.01 -15.90 -15.42
CA VAL A 423 -0.28 -17.26 -15.93
C VAL A 423 -1.44 -17.24 -16.92
N LEU A 424 -2.54 -16.58 -16.57
CA LEU A 424 -3.71 -16.47 -17.44
C LEU A 424 -3.37 -15.79 -18.77
N LEU A 425 -2.59 -14.69 -18.76
CA LEU A 425 -2.14 -14.03 -19.99
C LEU A 425 -1.17 -14.89 -20.80
N ALA A 426 -0.30 -15.69 -20.17
CA ALA A 426 0.53 -16.66 -20.88
C ALA A 426 -0.30 -17.74 -21.60
N ILE A 427 -1.41 -18.15 -20.98
CA ILE A 427 -2.36 -19.11 -21.55
C ILE A 427 -3.12 -18.49 -22.74
N LEU A 428 -3.64 -17.28 -22.57
CA LEU A 428 -4.53 -16.63 -23.55
C LEU A 428 -3.80 -15.91 -24.70
N THR A 429 -2.48 -15.74 -24.60
CA THR A 429 -1.70 -15.02 -25.62
C THR A 429 -0.72 -15.92 -26.37
N ASN A 430 -0.32 -15.47 -27.56
CA ASN A 430 0.77 -16.11 -28.31
C ASN A 430 2.15 -15.52 -27.99
N ASN A 431 2.27 -14.72 -26.91
CA ASN A 431 3.52 -14.09 -26.53
C ASN A 431 4.53 -15.16 -26.04
N VAL A 432 5.61 -15.33 -26.79
CA VAL A 432 6.63 -16.36 -26.54
C VAL A 432 7.40 -16.06 -25.26
N ASP A 433 7.89 -14.83 -25.09
CA ASP A 433 8.65 -14.39 -23.90
C ASP A 433 7.86 -14.66 -22.61
N LEU A 434 6.56 -14.34 -22.60
CA LEU A 434 5.68 -14.54 -21.45
C LEU A 434 5.41 -16.03 -21.18
N ARG A 435 5.16 -16.82 -22.23
CA ARG A 435 4.98 -18.27 -22.10
C ARG A 435 6.23 -18.93 -21.55
N GLU A 436 7.40 -18.54 -22.05
CA GLU A 436 8.70 -19.04 -21.62
C GLU A 436 8.95 -18.66 -20.16
N PHE A 437 8.76 -17.40 -19.77
CA PHE A 437 8.87 -16.95 -18.39
C PHE A 437 7.98 -17.75 -17.44
N VAL A 438 6.70 -17.92 -17.78
CA VAL A 438 5.77 -18.67 -16.92
C VAL A 438 6.19 -20.13 -16.79
N SER A 439 6.61 -20.74 -17.89
CA SER A 439 6.92 -22.17 -17.95
C SER A 439 8.29 -22.50 -17.35
N ARG A 440 9.31 -21.65 -17.54
CA ARG A 440 10.70 -21.88 -17.13
C ARG A 440 11.07 -21.25 -15.79
N ASP A 441 10.51 -20.09 -15.45
CA ASP A 441 10.94 -19.33 -14.28
C ASP A 441 9.87 -19.31 -13.18
N LEU A 442 8.62 -18.98 -13.52
CA LEU A 442 7.54 -18.89 -12.53
C LEU A 442 7.13 -20.27 -11.99
N PHE A 443 7.03 -21.28 -12.86
CA PHE A 443 6.66 -22.63 -12.45
C PHE A 443 7.57 -23.22 -11.35
N PRO A 444 8.92 -23.23 -11.50
CA PRO A 444 9.78 -23.71 -10.42
C PRO A 444 9.77 -22.78 -9.20
N ALA A 445 9.62 -21.46 -9.36
CA ALA A 445 9.49 -20.53 -8.24
C ALA A 445 8.26 -20.85 -7.37
N LEU A 446 7.12 -21.18 -7.98
CA LEU A 446 5.91 -21.62 -7.27
C LEU A 446 6.13 -22.93 -6.49
N ILE A 447 6.84 -23.88 -7.09
CA ILE A 447 7.22 -25.15 -6.43
C ILE A 447 8.16 -24.88 -5.25
N GLN A 448 9.14 -23.99 -5.42
CA GLN A 448 10.04 -23.56 -4.34
C GLN A 448 9.27 -22.87 -3.20
N GLY A 449 8.26 -22.04 -3.53
CA GLY A 449 7.38 -21.42 -2.55
C GLY A 449 6.62 -22.43 -1.69
N LEU A 450 6.29 -23.61 -2.23
CA LEU A 450 5.69 -24.72 -1.46
C LEU A 450 6.66 -25.40 -0.49
N ALA A 451 7.98 -25.21 -0.65
CA ALA A 451 8.99 -25.71 0.29
C ALA A 451 9.03 -24.90 1.60
N LEU A 452 8.50 -23.67 1.60
CA LEU A 452 8.47 -22.80 2.78
C LEU A 452 7.24 -23.07 3.64
N GLU A 453 7.46 -23.39 4.92
CA GLU A 453 6.37 -23.69 5.87
C GLU A 453 5.42 -22.50 6.07
N SER A 454 5.94 -21.27 6.02
CA SER A 454 5.15 -20.03 6.13
C SER A 454 4.00 -19.99 5.11
N ASN A 455 4.17 -20.62 3.95
CA ASN A 455 3.21 -20.60 2.85
C ASN A 455 2.11 -21.67 2.98
N ALA A 456 1.98 -22.34 4.12
CA ALA A 456 0.95 -23.35 4.35
C ALA A 456 -0.46 -22.86 4.02
N PHE A 457 -0.80 -21.63 4.42
CA PHE A 457 -2.13 -21.03 4.19
C PHE A 457 -2.45 -20.89 2.70
N ILE A 458 -1.49 -20.41 1.89
CA ILE A 458 -1.66 -20.15 0.46
C ILE A 458 -1.31 -21.35 -0.43
N SER A 459 -0.79 -22.44 0.14
CA SER A 459 -0.29 -23.59 -0.63
C SER A 459 -1.35 -24.23 -1.55
N ALA A 460 -2.63 -24.13 -1.20
CA ALA A 460 -3.70 -24.58 -2.09
C ALA A 460 -3.73 -23.77 -3.40
N ASP A 461 -3.52 -22.46 -3.35
CA ASP A 461 -3.55 -21.60 -4.54
C ASP A 461 -2.27 -21.77 -5.36
N LEU A 462 -1.11 -21.93 -4.71
CA LEU A 462 0.15 -22.25 -5.39
C LEU A 462 0.07 -23.57 -6.16
N VAL A 463 -0.49 -24.64 -5.56
CA VAL A 463 -0.73 -25.91 -6.26
C VAL A 463 -1.70 -25.73 -7.43
N ASN A 464 -2.71 -24.86 -7.30
CA ASN A 464 -3.63 -24.59 -8.40
C ASN A 464 -2.93 -23.88 -9.57
N LEU A 465 -2.04 -22.91 -9.31
CA LEU A 465 -1.24 -22.29 -10.35
C LEU A 465 -0.30 -23.29 -11.03
N CYS A 466 0.37 -24.15 -10.26
CA CYS A 466 1.17 -25.24 -10.82
C CYS A 466 0.35 -26.14 -11.75
N ARG A 467 -0.88 -26.50 -11.34
CA ARG A 467 -1.82 -27.28 -12.16
C ARG A 467 -2.16 -26.53 -13.46
N GLU A 468 -2.52 -25.26 -13.38
CA GLU A 468 -2.88 -24.45 -14.56
C GLU A 468 -1.72 -24.34 -15.55
N ILE A 469 -0.52 -24.03 -15.06
CA ILE A 469 0.69 -23.97 -15.90
C ILE A 469 0.90 -25.32 -16.61
N PHE A 470 0.85 -26.43 -15.87
CA PHE A 470 1.07 -27.74 -16.47
C PHE A 470 0.00 -28.08 -17.51
N ILE A 471 -1.30 -27.94 -17.18
CA ILE A 471 -2.39 -28.36 -18.08
C ILE A 471 -2.43 -27.54 -19.36
N TYR A 472 -2.24 -26.22 -19.26
CA TYR A 472 -2.48 -25.33 -20.39
C TYR A 472 -1.21 -24.99 -21.18
N LEU A 473 -0.02 -25.14 -20.59
CA LEU A 473 1.23 -24.75 -21.25
C LEU A 473 2.16 -25.91 -21.57
N CYS A 474 2.03 -27.11 -20.99
CA CYS A 474 2.98 -28.20 -21.24
C CYS A 474 3.04 -28.66 -22.70
N ASP A 475 1.92 -28.58 -23.43
CA ASP A 475 1.85 -28.91 -24.86
C ASP A 475 2.35 -27.77 -25.76
N ARG A 476 2.50 -26.56 -25.21
CA ARG A 476 2.98 -25.35 -25.91
C ARG A 476 4.45 -25.04 -25.60
N ASP A 477 4.97 -25.56 -24.50
CA ASP A 477 6.34 -25.37 -24.04
C ASP A 477 6.81 -26.65 -23.32
N PRO A 478 7.97 -27.23 -23.66
CA PRO A 478 8.46 -28.45 -23.02
C PRO A 478 8.94 -28.25 -21.57
N ALA A 479 9.19 -27.00 -21.13
CA ALA A 479 9.79 -26.71 -19.83
C ALA A 479 9.01 -27.27 -18.63
N PRO A 480 7.66 -27.23 -18.54
CA PRO A 480 6.95 -27.76 -17.38
C PRO A 480 7.21 -29.26 -17.17
N ARG A 481 7.33 -30.03 -18.25
CA ARG A 481 7.70 -31.45 -18.19
C ARG A 481 9.15 -31.63 -17.74
N GLN A 482 10.08 -30.85 -18.32
CA GLN A 482 11.50 -30.90 -17.95
C GLN A 482 11.73 -30.53 -16.48
N ILE A 483 11.03 -29.53 -15.97
CA ILE A 483 11.12 -29.10 -14.57
C ILE A 483 10.63 -30.20 -13.63
N LEU A 484 9.48 -30.82 -13.90
CA LEU A 484 9.02 -31.94 -13.08
C LEU A 484 9.99 -33.12 -13.12
N LEU A 485 10.56 -33.45 -14.28
CA LEU A 485 11.59 -34.50 -14.39
C LEU A 485 12.91 -34.13 -13.71
N SER A 486 13.19 -32.84 -13.51
CA SER A 486 14.39 -32.39 -12.77
C SER A 486 14.24 -32.52 -11.26
N LEU A 487 13.03 -32.78 -10.75
CA LEU A 487 12.79 -32.97 -9.33
C LEU A 487 13.37 -34.33 -8.88
N PRO A 488 13.98 -34.39 -7.67
CA PRO A 488 14.87 -35.49 -7.29
C PRO A 488 14.20 -36.87 -7.19
N CYS A 489 12.88 -36.93 -7.02
CA CYS A 489 12.15 -38.17 -6.78
C CYS A 489 11.06 -38.47 -7.83
N ILE A 490 11.13 -37.87 -9.03
CA ILE A 490 10.25 -38.20 -10.16
C ILE A 490 10.99 -39.08 -11.17
N THR A 491 10.35 -40.16 -11.61
CA THR A 491 10.78 -40.91 -12.80
C THR A 491 9.93 -40.53 -14.03
N PRO A 492 10.42 -40.79 -15.26
CA PRO A 492 9.60 -40.62 -16.46
C PRO A 492 8.27 -41.40 -16.43
N ASN A 493 8.24 -42.56 -15.77
CA ASN A 493 7.03 -43.36 -15.62
C ASN A 493 6.01 -42.70 -14.67
N ASP A 494 6.48 -42.06 -13.60
CA ASP A 494 5.60 -41.33 -12.67
C ASP A 494 4.93 -40.13 -13.35
N LEU A 495 5.71 -39.40 -14.17
CA LEU A 495 5.17 -38.29 -14.96
C LEU A 495 4.15 -38.80 -15.99
N HIS A 496 4.44 -39.91 -16.67
CA HIS A 496 3.51 -40.50 -17.63
C HIS A 496 2.19 -40.95 -16.96
N ALA A 497 2.27 -41.60 -15.80
CA ALA A 497 1.10 -42.01 -15.03
C ALA A 497 0.26 -40.80 -14.57
N PHE A 498 0.93 -39.70 -14.20
CA PHE A 498 0.27 -38.44 -13.87
C PHE A 498 -0.46 -37.84 -15.08
N GLU A 499 0.19 -37.77 -16.23
CA GLU A 499 -0.45 -37.29 -17.47
C GLU A 499 -1.64 -38.16 -17.85
N GLU A 500 -1.51 -39.48 -17.77
CA GLU A 500 -2.62 -40.41 -18.02
C GLU A 500 -3.78 -40.16 -17.05
N ALA A 501 -3.51 -39.94 -15.76
CA ALA A 501 -4.52 -39.59 -14.77
C ALA A 501 -5.23 -38.28 -15.10
N LEU A 502 -4.49 -37.24 -15.54
CA LEU A 502 -5.08 -35.96 -15.95
C LEU A 502 -6.02 -36.12 -17.16
N THR A 503 -5.72 -37.01 -18.10
CA THR A 503 -6.63 -37.25 -19.25
C THR A 503 -7.96 -37.91 -18.85
N LYS A 504 -7.98 -38.60 -17.70
CA LYS A 504 -9.17 -39.32 -17.18
C LYS A 504 -10.11 -38.44 -16.38
N THR A 505 -9.72 -37.19 -16.06
CA THR A 505 -10.56 -36.26 -15.30
C THR A 505 -10.58 -34.86 -15.87
N ALA A 506 -11.78 -34.31 -16.06
CA ALA A 506 -11.98 -32.91 -16.35
C ALA A 506 -12.21 -32.05 -15.09
N SER A 507 -12.25 -32.67 -13.90
CA SER A 507 -12.51 -31.97 -12.64
C SER A 507 -11.28 -31.18 -12.21
N PRO A 508 -11.35 -29.84 -12.11
CA PRO A 508 -10.21 -29.02 -11.68
C PRO A 508 -9.74 -29.39 -10.27
N LYS A 509 -10.68 -29.82 -9.42
CA LYS A 509 -10.39 -30.26 -8.05
C LYS A 509 -9.59 -31.56 -8.03
N GLU A 510 -9.93 -32.51 -8.89
CA GLU A 510 -9.19 -33.78 -9.00
C GLU A 510 -7.82 -33.56 -9.66
N GLN A 511 -7.76 -32.75 -10.71
CA GLN A 511 -6.50 -32.36 -11.35
C GLN A 511 -5.54 -31.69 -10.35
N LYS A 512 -6.06 -30.77 -9.52
CA LYS A 512 -5.31 -30.14 -8.43
C LYS A 512 -4.81 -31.16 -7.41
N GLN A 513 -5.63 -32.16 -7.07
CA GLN A 513 -5.23 -33.23 -6.16
C GLN A 513 -4.13 -34.12 -6.77
N HIS A 514 -4.22 -34.46 -8.06
CA HIS A 514 -3.15 -35.18 -8.76
C HIS A 514 -1.85 -34.37 -8.78
N MET A 515 -1.92 -33.07 -9.07
CA MET A 515 -0.75 -32.18 -9.04
C MET A 515 -0.13 -32.15 -7.64
N ARG A 516 -0.95 -32.01 -6.58
CA ARG A 516 -0.48 -32.06 -5.19
C ARG A 516 0.26 -33.37 -4.89
N SER A 517 -0.33 -34.51 -5.26
CA SER A 517 0.25 -35.83 -5.01
C SER A 517 1.58 -36.00 -5.74
N LEU A 518 1.66 -35.58 -7.01
CA LEU A 518 2.90 -35.63 -7.77
C LEU A 518 3.99 -34.77 -7.12
N LEU A 519 3.69 -33.51 -6.76
CA LEU A 519 4.67 -32.61 -6.15
C LEU A 519 5.18 -33.13 -4.79
N LEU A 520 4.33 -33.77 -3.99
CA LEU A 520 4.74 -34.42 -2.74
C LEU A 520 5.68 -35.59 -2.99
N LEU A 521 5.36 -36.45 -3.97
CA LEU A 521 6.24 -37.54 -4.39
C LEU A 521 7.58 -36.99 -4.88
N ALA A 522 7.54 -36.00 -5.76
CA ALA A 522 8.68 -35.42 -6.46
C ALA A 522 9.77 -34.83 -5.56
N THR A 523 9.36 -34.35 -4.41
CA THR A 523 10.20 -33.63 -3.46
C THR A 523 10.53 -34.47 -2.23
N GLY A 524 10.15 -35.75 -2.21
CA GLY A 524 10.34 -36.61 -1.05
C GLY A 524 9.59 -36.11 0.19
N ASN A 525 8.40 -35.52 0.00
CA ASN A 525 7.60 -34.85 1.04
C ASN A 525 8.27 -33.62 1.71
N ASN A 526 9.28 -33.02 1.08
CA ASN A 526 9.95 -31.83 1.61
C ASN A 526 9.17 -30.51 1.40
N LEU A 527 7.99 -30.55 0.77
CA LEU A 527 7.10 -29.40 0.64
C LEU A 527 6.38 -29.10 1.96
N LYS A 528 7.09 -28.41 2.86
CA LYS A 528 6.64 -28.10 4.23
C LYS A 528 5.29 -27.40 4.28
N ALA A 529 4.98 -26.53 3.30
CA ALA A 529 3.70 -25.84 3.21
C ALA A 529 2.51 -26.84 3.13
N LEU A 530 2.68 -27.90 2.34
CA LEU A 530 1.65 -28.92 2.11
C LEU A 530 1.51 -29.88 3.30
N ALA A 531 2.58 -30.09 4.07
CA ALA A 531 2.56 -30.87 5.30
C ALA A 531 1.85 -30.10 6.43
N ALA A 532 2.20 -28.81 6.61
CA ALA A 532 1.66 -27.96 7.67
C ALA A 532 0.16 -27.67 7.53
N GLN A 533 -0.41 -27.67 6.30
CA GLN A 533 -1.86 -27.55 6.10
C GLN A 533 -2.68 -28.60 6.88
N LYS A 534 -2.16 -29.81 7.09
CA LYS A 534 -2.86 -30.84 7.86
C LYS A 534 -3.06 -30.44 9.33
N ASN A 535 -2.17 -29.59 9.87
CA ASN A 535 -2.25 -29.09 11.23
C ASN A 535 -3.12 -27.83 11.35
N VAL A 536 -3.17 -26.99 10.31
CA VAL A 536 -4.01 -25.77 10.28
C VAL A 536 -5.51 -26.09 10.16
N ASN A 537 -5.87 -27.20 9.49
CA ASN A 537 -7.26 -27.65 9.34
C ASN A 537 -7.85 -28.30 10.61
N ILE A 538 -7.07 -28.41 11.70
CA ILE A 538 -7.56 -28.87 13.01
C ILE A 538 -8.23 -27.67 13.71
N ILE A 539 -9.54 -27.52 13.47
CA ILE A 539 -10.53 -26.68 14.20
C ILE A 539 -9.90 -25.59 15.10
N THR A 540 -9.65 -24.41 14.56
CA THR A 540 -9.26 -23.20 15.32
C THR A 540 -10.45 -22.49 15.97
N ASN A 541 -11.39 -23.23 16.58
CA ASN A 541 -12.49 -22.66 17.38
C ASN A 541 -12.11 -22.43 18.85
N VAL A 542 -10.82 -22.50 19.20
CA VAL A 542 -10.35 -22.08 20.52
C VAL A 542 -9.81 -20.67 20.40
N THR A 543 -10.67 -19.68 20.57
CA THR A 543 -10.23 -18.31 20.91
C THR A 543 -9.38 -18.39 22.17
N ALA A 544 -8.06 -18.20 22.02
CA ALA A 544 -7.16 -18.03 23.14
C ALA A 544 -7.56 -16.75 23.88
N ARG A 545 -8.33 -16.88 24.97
CA ARG A 545 -8.46 -15.81 25.96
C ARG A 545 -7.05 -15.51 26.48
N PRO A 546 -6.56 -14.25 26.45
CA PRO A 546 -5.33 -13.91 27.13
C PRO A 546 -5.53 -14.19 28.62
N ARG A 547 -4.73 -15.10 29.17
CA ARG A 547 -4.69 -15.35 30.62
C ARG A 547 -4.14 -14.09 31.29
N GLY A 548 -5.00 -13.32 31.93
CA GLY A 548 -4.59 -12.34 32.94
C GLY A 548 -3.89 -13.06 34.11
N PRO A 549 -3.09 -12.35 34.91
CA PRO A 549 -2.38 -12.96 36.02
C PRO A 549 -3.38 -13.47 37.05
N VAL A 550 -3.35 -14.77 37.28
CA VAL A 550 -4.16 -15.45 38.29
C VAL A 550 -3.58 -15.11 39.65
N ASN A 551 -4.31 -14.32 40.44
CA ASN A 551 -4.09 -14.24 41.89
C ASN A 551 -4.76 -15.45 42.55
N ALA A 552 -4.03 -16.11 43.44
CA ALA A 552 -4.48 -17.26 44.21
C ALA A 552 -5.66 -16.92 45.15
N PRO A 553 -6.49 -17.92 45.54
CA PRO A 553 -7.82 -17.68 46.09
C PRO A 553 -7.81 -17.49 47.62
N GLY A 554 -8.69 -16.62 48.10
CA GLY A 554 -9.09 -16.54 49.51
C GLY A 554 -10.61 -16.50 49.60
N ASN A 555 -11.17 -17.57 50.17
CA ASN A 555 -12.52 -17.80 50.73
C ASN A 555 -13.55 -16.68 50.53
N GLY A 556 -14.67 -16.95 49.84
CA GLY A 556 -15.87 -17.56 50.44
C GLY A 556 -16.70 -16.44 51.08
N ILE A 557 -17.89 -16.10 50.58
CA ILE A 557 -19.15 -16.80 50.84
C ILE A 557 -20.21 -16.23 49.86
N GLU A 558 -20.96 -17.16 49.24
CA GLU A 558 -22.41 -17.20 48.96
C GLU A 558 -23.17 -15.87 48.79
N GLU A 559 -24.10 -15.67 47.86
CA GLU A 559 -25.04 -16.60 47.21
C GLU A 559 -25.83 -15.74 46.18
N GLY A 560 -26.49 -16.37 45.20
CA GLY A 560 -27.68 -15.77 44.60
C GLY A 560 -27.74 -15.77 43.08
N ASP A 561 -28.10 -16.93 42.54
CA ASP A 561 -28.57 -17.20 41.19
C ASP A 561 -29.49 -16.12 40.56
N SER A 562 -29.33 -15.93 39.25
CA SER A 562 -30.30 -16.34 38.21
C SER A 562 -30.49 -15.34 37.06
N VAL A 563 -30.08 -15.80 35.87
CA VAL A 563 -30.83 -15.86 34.60
C VAL A 563 -31.64 -14.62 34.15
N GLY A 564 -31.34 -14.14 32.93
CA GLY A 564 -32.35 -13.43 32.13
C GLY A 564 -31.83 -12.73 30.88
N LEU A 565 -31.85 -13.45 29.75
CA LEU A 565 -31.76 -12.88 28.40
C LEU A 565 -32.84 -11.82 28.14
N ALA A 566 -32.51 -10.78 27.37
CA ALA A 566 -33.20 -10.30 26.15
C ALA A 566 -33.24 -8.76 26.00
N ALA A 567 -33.43 -8.36 24.73
CA ALA A 567 -33.52 -7.02 24.12
C ALA A 567 -32.15 -6.45 23.69
N ILE A 568 -31.79 -6.30 22.40
CA ILE A 568 -32.57 -6.04 21.17
C ILE A 568 -33.67 -5.02 21.40
N LEU A 569 -33.28 -3.75 21.41
CA LEU A 569 -33.73 -2.73 20.45
C LEU A 569 -32.67 -1.64 20.35
#